data_AF-A0A3A8KD11-F1
#
_entry.id   AF-A0A3A8KD11-F1
#
_cell.length_a   1.000
_cell.length_b   1.000
_cell.length_c   1.000
_cell.angle_alpha   90.00
_cell.angle_beta   90.00
_cell.angle_gamma   90.00
#
_symmetry.space_group_name_H-M   'P 1'
#
loop_
_entity.id
_entity.type
_entity.pdbx_description
1 polymer ?
#
loop_
_entity_poly.entity_id
_entity_poly.type
_entity_poly.pdbx_seq_one_letter_code
_entity_poly.pdbx_strand_id
1 'polypeptide(L)'
;MSAAFVLRSAVSAAAILALAGCGSATVGGGGSSARAKWVGSVVRTPDGGQLRTTIYYGPWQCSAAFLSRCESKCAAQGYPLMGCMWLADIKGDWQGRYLFMPAEAGGRLAITHCCCDYPTVSNGRQLREKWKNAREGFRRQWGSEFGEWPSTNGANWQGHHIFDLAHGGPPVAPDNVLPVPQDVHQVFNDEYPACYAPGGKWLTPGPARPYVD
;
A
#
# COMPACT_ATOMS: atom_id res chain seq x y z
N MET A 1 -4.70 83.99 -14.79
CA MET A 1 -4.64 83.71 -13.34
C MET A 1 -5.04 82.26 -13.12
N SER A 2 -4.24 81.55 -12.32
CA SER A 2 -4.41 80.19 -11.78
C SER A 2 -4.38 79.00 -12.75
N ALA A 3 -3.19 78.39 -12.81
CA ALA A 3 -2.98 76.98 -13.11
C ALA A 3 -3.48 76.10 -11.94
N ALA A 4 -4.05 74.94 -12.25
CA ALA A 4 -4.26 73.88 -11.26
C ALA A 4 -3.88 72.53 -11.88
N PHE A 5 -2.76 71.99 -11.38
CA PHE A 5 -2.35 70.61 -11.54
C PHE A 5 -3.41 69.69 -10.92
N VAL A 6 -3.83 68.65 -11.65
CA VAL A 6 -4.60 67.54 -11.06
C VAL A 6 -3.78 66.27 -11.21
N LEU A 7 -3.56 65.66 -10.05
CA LEU A 7 -2.71 64.51 -9.79
C LEU A 7 -3.17 63.25 -10.53
N ARG A 8 -2.18 62.45 -10.92
CA ARG A 8 -2.30 61.04 -11.24
C ARG A 8 -2.82 60.28 -10.01
N SER A 9 -3.90 59.53 -10.16
CA SER A 9 -4.32 58.52 -9.19
C SER A 9 -4.28 57.14 -9.85
N ALA A 10 -3.35 56.32 -9.38
CA ALA A 10 -3.21 54.93 -9.74
C ALA A 10 -4.42 54.13 -9.21
N VAL A 11 -5.19 53.53 -10.11
CA VAL A 11 -6.22 52.57 -9.73
C VAL A 11 -5.53 51.23 -9.47
N SER A 12 -5.47 50.86 -8.20
CA SER A 12 -4.93 49.60 -7.70
C SER A 12 -5.82 48.44 -8.11
N ALA A 13 -5.26 47.46 -8.82
CA ALA A 13 -5.90 46.16 -9.05
C ALA A 13 -5.80 45.33 -7.75
N ALA A 14 -6.90 45.22 -7.01
CA ALA A 14 -7.00 44.27 -5.90
C ALA A 14 -7.24 42.86 -6.48
N ALA A 15 -6.18 42.05 -6.52
CA ALA A 15 -6.28 40.64 -6.83
C ALA A 15 -6.87 39.89 -5.62
N ILE A 16 -8.06 39.30 -5.78
CA ILE A 16 -8.64 38.38 -4.81
C ILE A 16 -7.87 37.06 -4.92
N LEU A 17 -6.94 36.83 -3.99
CA LEU A 17 -6.34 35.53 -3.74
C LEU A 17 -7.41 34.61 -3.14
N ALA A 18 -8.07 33.82 -3.98
CA ALA A 18 -8.83 32.66 -3.53
C ALA A 18 -7.83 31.66 -2.94
N LEU A 19 -7.72 31.62 -1.62
CA LEU A 19 -7.08 30.54 -0.89
C LEU A 19 -7.84 29.25 -1.18
N ALA A 20 -7.32 28.46 -2.12
CA ALA A 20 -7.66 27.06 -2.24
C ALA A 20 -7.22 26.38 -0.95
N GLY A 21 -8.16 26.20 -0.03
CA GLY A 21 -7.96 25.28 1.09
C GLY A 21 -7.74 23.89 0.49
N CYS A 22 -6.54 23.33 0.70
CA CYS A 22 -6.26 21.92 0.50
C CYS A 22 -6.99 21.09 1.57
N GLY A 23 -8.32 21.17 1.59
CA GLY A 23 -9.17 20.21 2.28
C GLY A 23 -9.43 19.07 1.31
N SER A 24 -8.69 17.97 1.45
CA SER A 24 -8.99 16.70 0.77
C SER A 24 -10.29 16.12 1.32
N ALA A 25 -11.43 16.76 1.03
CA ALA A 25 -12.74 16.17 1.16
C ALA A 25 -13.03 15.39 -0.12
N THR A 26 -12.33 14.28 -0.34
CA THR A 26 -12.69 13.34 -1.41
C THR A 26 -13.96 12.61 -1.00
N VAL A 27 -15.09 13.04 -1.57
CA VAL A 27 -16.35 12.30 -1.61
C VAL A 27 -16.07 10.90 -2.17
N GLY A 28 -16.38 9.87 -1.38
CA GLY A 28 -16.09 8.47 -1.66
C GLY A 28 -16.85 7.96 -2.89
N GLY A 29 -16.13 7.68 -3.96
CA GLY A 29 -16.63 6.87 -5.07
C GLY A 29 -16.51 5.38 -4.74
N GLY A 30 -17.66 4.70 -4.59
CA GLY A 30 -17.93 3.29 -4.93
C GLY A 30 -16.88 2.20 -4.70
N GLY A 31 -16.06 2.26 -3.66
CA GLY A 31 -15.14 1.16 -3.31
C GLY A 31 -15.85 0.03 -2.55
N SER A 32 -15.48 -1.22 -2.83
CA SER A 32 -15.90 -2.37 -2.00
C SER A 32 -15.32 -2.29 -0.59
N SER A 33 -15.93 -2.89 0.43
CA SER A 33 -15.25 -2.97 1.74
C SER A 33 -13.97 -3.80 1.61
N ALA A 34 -12.91 -3.43 2.34
CA ALA A 34 -11.75 -4.31 2.48
C ALA A 34 -12.17 -5.66 3.06
N ARG A 35 -11.53 -6.76 2.61
CA ARG A 35 -11.88 -8.11 3.06
C ARG A 35 -11.58 -8.33 4.54
N ALA A 36 -10.50 -7.71 4.99
CA ALA A 36 -10.14 -7.62 6.39
C ALA A 36 -9.39 -6.30 6.62
N LYS A 37 -9.23 -5.93 7.89
CA LYS A 37 -8.28 -4.91 8.29
C LYS A 37 -7.55 -5.32 9.57
N TRP A 38 -6.29 -4.93 9.65
CA TRP A 38 -5.52 -4.95 10.89
C TRP A 38 -5.24 -3.52 11.32
N VAL A 39 -5.46 -3.21 12.59
CA VAL A 39 -5.11 -1.92 13.18
C VAL A 39 -4.00 -2.19 14.18
N GLY A 40 -2.82 -1.67 13.90
CA GLY A 40 -1.67 -1.75 14.77
C GLY A 40 -1.82 -0.89 16.02
N SER A 41 -1.03 -1.23 17.03
CA SER A 41 -0.87 -0.41 18.22
C SER A 41 -0.34 0.97 17.87
N VAL A 42 -0.64 1.97 18.70
CA VAL A 42 -0.05 3.30 18.54
C VAL A 42 1.41 3.25 18.97
N VAL A 43 2.29 3.73 18.10
CA VAL A 43 3.73 3.86 18.36
C VAL A 43 4.07 5.34 18.53
N ARG A 44 4.88 5.68 19.54
CA ARG A 44 5.39 7.05 19.70
C ARG A 44 6.53 7.30 18.71
N THR A 45 6.44 8.40 17.98
CA THR A 45 7.50 8.82 17.07
C THR A 45 8.55 9.66 17.79
N PRO A 46 9.81 9.72 17.30
CA PRO A 46 10.90 10.45 17.97
C PRO A 46 10.64 11.94 18.22
N ASP A 47 9.77 12.56 17.43
CA ASP A 47 9.32 13.95 17.55
C ASP A 47 8.20 14.16 18.59
N GLY A 48 7.82 13.10 19.32
CA GLY A 48 6.75 13.14 20.32
C GLY A 48 5.34 12.96 19.74
N GLY A 49 5.22 12.69 18.45
CA GLY A 49 3.96 12.31 17.81
C GLY A 49 3.54 10.86 18.10
N GLN A 50 2.44 10.47 17.48
CA GLN A 50 1.82 9.15 17.55
C GLN A 50 1.55 8.67 16.13
N LEU A 51 2.04 7.47 15.80
CA LEU A 51 1.78 6.78 14.54
C LEU A 51 0.88 5.58 14.79
N ARG A 52 -0.16 5.42 13.98
CA ARG A 52 -0.96 4.20 13.90
C ARG A 52 -0.88 3.64 12.50
N THR A 53 -0.44 2.39 12.40
CA THR A 53 -0.43 1.65 11.14
C THR A 53 -1.72 0.86 11.01
N THR A 54 -2.37 0.93 9.84
CA THR A 54 -3.52 0.09 9.48
C THR A 54 -3.23 -0.63 8.19
N ILE A 55 -3.49 -1.93 8.12
CA ILE A 55 -3.39 -2.70 6.87
C ILE A 55 -4.80 -3.08 6.43
N TYR A 56 -5.18 -2.67 5.22
CA TYR A 56 -6.41 -3.09 4.55
C TYR A 56 -6.08 -4.19 3.56
N TYR A 57 -6.88 -5.26 3.54
CA TYR A 57 -6.61 -6.41 2.68
C TYR A 57 -7.64 -6.52 1.54
N GLY A 58 -7.12 -6.78 0.34
CA GLY A 58 -7.87 -7.12 -0.86
C GLY A 58 -8.15 -8.63 -0.96
N PRO A 59 -8.03 -9.28 -2.14
CA PRO A 59 -7.34 -8.76 -3.33
C PRO A 59 -8.27 -7.92 -4.21
N TRP A 60 -7.73 -6.85 -4.78
CA TRP A 60 -8.39 -5.99 -5.76
C TRP A 60 -7.63 -5.97 -7.07
N GLN A 61 -8.32 -5.63 -8.16
CA GLN A 61 -7.64 -5.34 -9.42
C GLN A 61 -6.70 -4.16 -9.24
N CYS A 62 -5.49 -4.27 -9.79
CA CYS A 62 -4.57 -3.15 -9.85
C CYS A 62 -5.16 -2.00 -10.66
N SER A 63 -4.94 -0.77 -10.21
CA SER A 63 -5.20 0.42 -11.01
C SER A 63 -4.33 0.43 -12.28
N ALA A 64 -4.70 1.23 -13.28
CA ALA A 64 -3.90 1.38 -14.50
C ALA A 64 -2.43 1.76 -14.22
N ALA A 65 -2.19 2.62 -13.22
CA ALA A 65 -0.83 3.00 -12.82
C ALA A 65 -0.05 1.82 -12.23
N PHE A 66 -0.71 0.95 -11.46
CA PHE A 66 -0.06 -0.23 -10.87
C PHE A 66 0.19 -1.32 -11.90
N LEU A 67 -0.72 -1.50 -12.86
CA LEU A 67 -0.49 -2.37 -14.02
C LEU A 67 0.74 -1.92 -14.81
N SER A 68 0.84 -0.64 -15.18
CA SER A 68 2.00 -0.11 -15.91
C SER A 68 3.33 -0.27 -15.14
N ARG A 69 3.31 -0.10 -13.82
CA ARG A 69 4.48 -0.38 -12.97
C ARG A 69 4.86 -1.86 -13.01
N CYS A 70 3.89 -2.76 -12.90
CA CYS A 70 4.15 -4.20 -12.97
C CYS A 70 4.65 -4.61 -14.36
N GLU A 71 4.08 -4.06 -15.43
CA GLU A 71 4.53 -4.28 -16.80
C GLU A 71 5.99 -3.86 -16.98
N SER A 72 6.34 -2.65 -16.53
CA SER A 72 7.72 -2.15 -16.55
C SER A 72 8.67 -3.05 -15.75
N LYS A 73 8.24 -3.52 -14.57
CA LYS A 73 9.01 -4.43 -13.71
C LYS A 73 9.24 -5.79 -14.40
N CYS A 74 8.23 -6.37 -15.04
CA CYS A 74 8.36 -7.64 -15.73
C CYS A 74 9.24 -7.51 -16.98
N ALA A 75 9.00 -6.46 -17.79
CA ALA A 75 9.77 -6.19 -18.99
C ALA A 75 11.25 -5.95 -18.70
N ALA A 76 11.59 -5.25 -17.62
CA ALA A 76 12.98 -5.06 -17.17
C ALA A 76 13.71 -6.37 -16.84
N GLN A 77 12.96 -7.46 -16.60
CA GLN A 77 13.48 -8.80 -16.34
C GLN A 77 13.32 -9.73 -17.55
N GLY A 78 12.81 -9.24 -18.68
CA GLY A 78 12.62 -10.01 -19.90
C GLY A 78 11.35 -10.87 -19.93
N TYR A 79 10.37 -10.60 -19.06
CA TYR A 79 9.12 -11.37 -18.99
C TYR A 79 7.91 -10.50 -19.31
N PRO A 80 6.89 -11.04 -19.99
CA PRO A 80 5.59 -10.39 -20.09
C PRO A 80 4.87 -10.36 -18.74
N LEU A 81 3.97 -9.39 -18.58
CA LEU A 81 3.04 -9.33 -17.45
C LEU A 81 1.83 -10.25 -17.72
N MET A 82 1.56 -11.17 -16.80
CA MET A 82 0.41 -12.09 -16.83
C MET A 82 -0.78 -11.57 -16.02
N GLY A 83 -0.52 -10.75 -15.00
CA GLY A 83 -1.54 -10.15 -14.16
C GLY A 83 -0.97 -9.26 -13.06
N CYS A 84 -1.83 -8.44 -12.46
CA CYS A 84 -1.50 -7.62 -11.30
C CYS A 84 -2.61 -7.68 -10.26
N MET A 85 -2.26 -8.12 -9.06
CA MET A 85 -3.15 -8.11 -7.89
C MET A 85 -2.72 -7.02 -6.92
N TRP A 86 -3.67 -6.22 -6.46
CA TRP A 86 -3.47 -5.33 -5.32
C TRP A 86 -3.87 -6.09 -4.05
N LEU A 87 -2.86 -6.55 -3.30
CA LEU A 87 -3.05 -7.44 -2.15
C LEU A 87 -3.48 -6.67 -0.91
N ALA A 88 -2.83 -5.55 -0.64
CA ALA A 88 -3.08 -4.77 0.56
C ALA A 88 -2.74 -3.31 0.38
N ASP A 89 -3.26 -2.49 1.29
CA ASP A 89 -2.83 -1.12 1.53
C ASP A 89 -2.36 -0.97 2.96
N ILE A 90 -1.12 -0.49 3.12
CA ILE A 90 -0.57 -0.10 4.42
C ILE A 90 -0.75 1.39 4.57
N LYS A 91 -1.60 1.80 5.51
CA LYS A 91 -1.85 3.19 5.86
C LYS A 91 -1.11 3.53 7.15
N GLY A 92 -0.36 4.62 7.15
CA GLY A 92 0.21 5.22 8.35
C GLY A 92 -0.50 6.53 8.66
N ASP A 93 -1.17 6.60 9.81
CA ASP A 93 -1.82 7.81 10.32
C ASP A 93 -0.95 8.39 11.46
N TRP A 94 -0.35 9.54 11.24
CA TRP A 94 0.47 10.26 12.21
C TRP A 94 -0.28 11.47 12.78
N GLN A 95 -0.20 11.64 14.09
CA GLN A 95 -0.71 12.79 14.82
C GLN A 95 0.36 13.34 15.75
N GLY A 96 0.57 14.65 15.74
CA GLY A 96 1.58 15.28 16.58
C GLY A 96 1.49 16.79 16.57
N ARG A 97 2.65 17.43 16.63
CA ARG A 97 2.74 18.90 16.60
C ARG A 97 3.78 19.35 15.59
N TYR A 98 3.43 20.36 14.81
CA TYR A 98 4.35 21.08 13.92
C TYR A 98 4.31 22.56 14.28
N LEU A 99 5.48 23.15 14.57
CA LEU A 99 5.60 24.54 15.04
C LEU A 99 4.62 24.87 16.18
N PHE A 100 4.55 23.98 17.18
CA PHE A 100 3.68 24.07 18.35
C PHE A 100 2.17 23.95 18.09
N MET A 101 1.72 23.82 16.84
CA MET A 101 0.31 23.59 16.50
C MET A 101 0.02 22.10 16.33
N PRO A 102 -1.19 21.60 16.64
CA PRO A 102 -1.60 20.25 16.28
C PRO A 102 -1.43 20.01 14.78
N ALA A 103 -0.89 18.85 14.42
CA ALA A 103 -0.69 18.47 13.02
C ALA A 103 -1.03 16.99 12.83
N GLU A 104 -1.55 16.69 11.64
CA GLU A 104 -1.80 15.33 11.19
C GLU A 104 -1.11 15.12 9.85
N ALA A 105 -0.56 13.95 9.65
CA ALA A 105 0.10 13.54 8.42
C ALA A 105 -0.18 12.06 8.19
N GLY A 106 0.01 11.60 6.97
CA GLY A 106 -0.16 10.18 6.69
C GLY A 106 0.13 9.83 5.26
N GLY A 107 0.25 8.53 5.04
CA GLY A 107 0.51 7.97 3.73
C GLY A 107 -0.17 6.62 3.57
N ARG A 108 -0.32 6.21 2.31
CA ARG A 108 -0.74 4.85 1.95
C ARG A 108 0.30 4.25 1.01
N LEU A 109 0.66 3.00 1.28
CA LEU A 109 1.51 2.18 0.45
C LEU A 109 0.70 0.99 -0.05
N ALA A 110 0.50 0.92 -1.36
CA ALA A 110 -0.12 -0.23 -2.00
C ALA A 110 0.89 -1.37 -2.17
N ILE A 111 0.51 -2.55 -1.71
CA ILE A 111 1.24 -3.80 -1.88
C ILE A 111 0.63 -4.54 -3.06
N THR A 112 1.39 -4.64 -4.15
CA THR A 112 0.96 -5.32 -5.38
C THR A 112 1.78 -6.56 -5.66
N HIS A 113 1.10 -7.63 -6.05
CA HIS A 113 1.71 -8.81 -6.64
C HIS A 113 1.69 -8.69 -8.17
N CYS A 114 2.88 -8.55 -8.76
CA CYS A 114 3.06 -8.56 -10.21
C CYS A 114 3.31 -10.00 -10.66
N CYS A 115 2.37 -10.58 -11.40
CA CYS A 115 2.46 -11.92 -11.94
C CYS A 115 3.19 -11.85 -13.28
N CYS A 116 4.52 -11.81 -13.27
CA CYS A 116 5.29 -11.96 -14.51
C CYS A 116 5.32 -13.42 -14.92
N ASP A 117 5.56 -13.70 -16.20
CA ASP A 117 5.69 -15.07 -16.75
C ASP A 117 6.99 -15.78 -16.33
N TYR A 118 7.25 -15.82 -15.03
CA TYR A 118 8.42 -16.48 -14.47
C TYR A 118 8.27 -18.00 -14.57
N PRO A 119 9.36 -18.74 -14.83
CA PRO A 119 9.32 -20.18 -14.71
C PRO A 119 9.07 -20.59 -13.25
N THR A 120 8.32 -21.68 -13.06
CA THR A 120 8.16 -22.28 -11.73
C THR A 120 9.49 -22.87 -11.26
N VAL A 121 9.83 -22.65 -9.99
CA VAL A 121 11.06 -23.19 -9.38
C VAL A 121 10.88 -24.65 -8.96
N SER A 122 11.92 -25.45 -9.14
CA SER A 122 11.92 -26.88 -8.75
C SER A 122 12.13 -27.12 -7.25
N ASN A 123 12.64 -26.12 -6.51
CA ASN A 123 13.01 -26.23 -5.10
C ASN A 123 11.94 -25.68 -4.13
N GLY A 124 10.68 -25.57 -4.55
CA GLY A 124 9.60 -24.96 -3.76
C GLY A 124 9.45 -25.53 -2.34
N ARG A 125 9.66 -26.85 -2.16
CA ARG A 125 9.67 -27.47 -0.82
C ARG A 125 10.75 -26.90 0.10
N GLN A 126 11.97 -26.69 -0.42
CA GLN A 126 13.08 -26.14 0.35
C GLN A 126 12.79 -24.68 0.76
N LEU A 127 12.17 -23.89 -0.14
CA LEU A 127 11.77 -22.52 0.17
C LEU A 127 10.72 -22.46 1.30
N ARG A 128 9.73 -23.35 1.26
CA ARG A 128 8.70 -23.46 2.32
C ARG A 128 9.31 -23.86 3.66
N GLU A 129 10.22 -24.84 3.68
CA GLU A 129 10.93 -25.23 4.90
C GLU A 129 11.82 -24.09 5.43
N LYS A 130 12.49 -23.33 4.55
CA LYS A 130 13.27 -22.16 4.95
C LYS A 130 12.40 -21.11 5.65
N TRP A 131 11.21 -20.82 5.11
CA TRP A 131 10.24 -19.94 5.79
C TRP A 131 9.80 -20.52 7.14
N LYS A 132 9.41 -21.80 7.18
CA LYS A 132 8.95 -22.47 8.40
C LYS A 132 9.96 -22.36 9.54
N ASN A 133 11.25 -22.53 9.23
CA ASN A 133 12.33 -22.47 10.20
C ASN A 133 12.67 -21.03 10.64
N ALA A 134 12.45 -20.03 9.78
CA ALA A 134 12.83 -18.64 10.04
C ALA A 134 11.68 -17.78 10.60
N ARG A 135 10.42 -18.17 10.41
CA ARG A 135 9.24 -17.32 10.66
C ARG A 135 9.18 -16.74 12.06
N GLU A 136 9.64 -17.46 13.08
CA GLU A 136 9.63 -16.93 14.46
C GLU A 136 10.63 -15.79 14.64
N GLY A 137 11.84 -15.93 14.08
CA GLY A 137 12.84 -14.85 14.08
C GLY A 137 12.38 -13.66 13.25
N PHE A 138 11.80 -13.92 12.08
CA PHE A 138 11.22 -12.89 11.22
C PHE A 138 10.15 -12.07 11.96
N ARG A 139 9.22 -12.74 12.66
CA ARG A 139 8.17 -12.08 13.45
C ARG A 139 8.72 -11.22 14.57
N ARG A 140 9.82 -11.63 15.22
CA ARG A 140 10.49 -10.82 16.25
C ARG A 140 11.13 -9.56 15.65
N GLN A 141 11.79 -9.68 14.49
CA GLN A 141 12.38 -8.53 13.78
C GLN A 141 11.30 -7.55 13.32
N TRP A 142 10.20 -8.06 12.73
CA TRP A 142 9.01 -7.26 12.46
C TRP A 142 8.51 -6.55 13.72
N GLY A 143 8.43 -7.29 14.82
CA GLY A 143 8.06 -6.81 16.15
C GLY A 143 8.80 -5.55 16.60
N SER A 144 10.11 -5.50 16.36
CA SER A 144 10.95 -4.36 16.74
C SER A 144 10.73 -3.11 15.90
N GLU A 145 10.19 -3.24 14.68
CA GLU A 145 9.98 -2.12 13.76
C GLU A 145 8.53 -1.62 13.74
N PHE A 146 7.58 -2.55 13.76
CA PHE A 146 6.16 -2.25 13.49
C PHE A 146 5.23 -2.58 14.67
N GLY A 147 5.78 -3.11 15.78
CA GLY A 147 5.01 -3.67 16.88
C GLY A 147 4.67 -5.14 16.64
N GLU A 148 3.99 -5.76 17.62
CA GLU A 148 3.74 -7.21 17.65
C GLU A 148 3.15 -7.74 16.32
N TRP A 149 3.65 -8.90 15.89
CA TRP A 149 3.10 -9.58 14.72
C TRP A 149 1.59 -9.83 14.92
N PRO A 150 0.75 -9.54 13.91
CA PRO A 150 -0.70 -9.70 14.05
C PRO A 150 -1.10 -11.13 14.46
N SER A 151 -2.08 -11.24 15.36
CA SER A 151 -2.62 -12.52 15.81
C SER A 151 -4.13 -12.45 16.07
N THR A 152 -4.80 -13.59 15.98
CA THR A 152 -6.21 -13.77 16.37
C THR A 152 -6.27 -14.90 17.38
N ASN A 153 -6.83 -14.66 18.57
CA ASN A 153 -6.94 -15.66 19.64
C ASN A 153 -5.59 -16.35 19.98
N GLY A 154 -4.49 -15.57 19.98
CA GLY A 154 -3.13 -16.08 20.23
C GLY A 154 -2.49 -16.83 19.06
N ALA A 155 -3.22 -17.08 17.97
CA ALA A 155 -2.67 -17.64 16.74
C ALA A 155 -2.10 -16.53 15.85
N ASN A 156 -0.79 -16.55 15.65
CA ASN A 156 -0.11 -15.64 14.72
C ASN A 156 -0.67 -15.77 13.30
N TRP A 157 -0.90 -14.64 12.67
CA TRP A 157 -1.29 -14.56 11.26
C TRP A 157 -0.23 -15.18 10.34
N GLN A 158 -0.65 -15.58 9.15
CA GLN A 158 0.23 -16.17 8.15
C GLN A 158 1.17 -15.10 7.59
N GLY A 159 2.38 -15.50 7.23
CA GLY A 159 3.27 -14.67 6.42
C GLY A 159 3.05 -15.01 4.95
N HIS A 160 2.35 -14.12 4.25
CA HIS A 160 2.06 -14.25 2.83
C HIS A 160 3.23 -13.74 1.99
N HIS A 161 3.68 -14.53 1.01
CA HIS A 161 4.76 -14.11 0.12
C HIS A 161 4.22 -13.25 -1.03
N ILE A 162 4.61 -11.97 -1.05
CA ILE A 162 4.16 -10.99 -2.05
C ILE A 162 4.67 -11.36 -3.43
N PHE A 163 5.94 -11.71 -3.56
CA PHE A 163 6.50 -12.45 -4.70
C PHE A 163 6.46 -13.93 -4.34
N ASP A 164 5.66 -14.68 -5.12
CA ASP A 164 5.33 -16.07 -4.84
C ASP A 164 6.59 -16.96 -4.78
N LEU A 165 6.64 -17.84 -3.77
CA LEU A 165 7.71 -18.83 -3.62
C LEU A 165 7.81 -19.76 -4.84
N ALA A 166 6.68 -20.10 -5.47
CA ALA A 166 6.70 -20.99 -6.63
C ALA A 166 7.40 -20.34 -7.84
N HIS A 167 7.56 -19.03 -7.84
CA HIS A 167 8.18 -18.25 -8.91
C HIS A 167 9.51 -17.61 -8.50
N GLY A 168 10.12 -18.09 -7.40
CA GLY A 168 11.44 -17.62 -6.95
C GLY A 168 11.42 -16.52 -5.90
N GLY A 169 10.25 -16.24 -5.31
CA GLY A 169 10.08 -15.38 -4.14
C GLY A 169 11.08 -15.68 -3.01
N PRO A 170 11.85 -14.69 -2.53
CA PRO A 170 12.73 -14.90 -1.39
C PRO A 170 11.90 -15.19 -0.11
N PRO A 171 12.11 -16.32 0.58
CA PRO A 171 11.20 -16.76 1.62
C PRO A 171 11.24 -15.95 2.93
N VAL A 172 12.27 -15.12 3.11
CA VAL A 172 12.54 -14.38 4.36
C VAL A 172 12.96 -12.93 4.11
N ALA A 173 12.78 -12.43 2.89
CA ALA A 173 13.08 -11.02 2.62
C ALA A 173 12.02 -10.13 3.31
N PRO A 174 12.42 -9.09 4.06
CA PRO A 174 11.49 -8.25 4.83
C PRO A 174 10.38 -7.62 3.97
N ASP A 175 10.72 -7.25 2.74
CA ASP A 175 9.82 -6.64 1.75
C ASP A 175 8.98 -7.66 0.96
N ASN A 176 9.19 -8.96 1.21
CA ASN A 176 8.47 -10.03 0.51
C ASN A 176 7.42 -10.75 1.36
N VAL A 177 7.28 -10.41 2.65
CA VAL A 177 6.36 -11.11 3.56
C VAL A 177 5.38 -10.13 4.17
N LEU A 178 4.09 -10.36 3.94
CA LEU A 178 2.99 -9.59 4.50
C LEU A 178 2.27 -10.42 5.58
N PRO A 179 2.02 -9.92 6.80
CA PRO A 179 1.11 -10.59 7.73
C PRO A 179 -0.32 -10.57 7.18
N VAL A 180 -0.98 -11.72 7.09
CA VAL A 180 -2.33 -11.86 6.53
C VAL A 180 -3.15 -12.83 7.38
N PRO A 181 -4.41 -12.50 7.72
CA PRO A 181 -5.27 -13.41 8.46
C PRO A 181 -5.56 -14.66 7.62
N GLN A 182 -5.85 -15.79 8.28
CA GLN A 182 -5.89 -17.10 7.64
C GLN A 182 -6.85 -17.18 6.43
N ASP A 183 -8.02 -16.57 6.55
CA ASP A 183 -9.06 -16.53 5.53
C ASP A 183 -8.62 -15.73 4.30
N VAL A 184 -8.03 -14.55 4.49
CA VAL A 184 -7.48 -13.74 3.39
C VAL A 184 -6.28 -14.42 2.75
N HIS A 185 -5.42 -15.06 3.54
CA HIS A 185 -4.27 -15.80 3.02
C HIS A 185 -4.71 -16.95 2.10
N GLN A 186 -5.79 -17.65 2.45
CA GLN A 186 -6.38 -18.66 1.58
C GLN A 186 -6.87 -18.06 0.27
N VAL A 187 -7.60 -16.94 0.32
CA VAL A 187 -8.09 -16.23 -0.87
C VAL A 187 -6.93 -15.83 -1.79
N PHE A 188 -5.81 -15.32 -1.25
CA PHE A 188 -4.65 -15.00 -2.07
C PHE A 188 -4.08 -16.24 -2.78
N ASN A 189 -3.91 -17.35 -2.05
CA ASN A 189 -3.39 -18.59 -2.63
C ASN A 189 -4.30 -19.15 -3.74
N ASP A 190 -5.62 -19.03 -3.59
CA ASP A 190 -6.58 -19.50 -4.59
C ASP A 190 -6.58 -18.63 -5.85
N GLU A 191 -6.27 -17.33 -5.71
CA GLU A 191 -6.28 -16.36 -6.81
C GLU A 191 -4.94 -16.24 -7.56
N TYR A 192 -3.82 -16.62 -6.93
CA TYR A 192 -2.49 -16.58 -7.56
C TYR A 192 -2.43 -17.35 -8.88
N PRO A 193 -2.90 -18.61 -8.99
CA PRO A 193 -2.92 -19.33 -10.26
C PRO A 193 -3.66 -18.57 -11.37
N ALA A 194 -4.77 -17.89 -11.04
CA ALA A 194 -5.53 -17.10 -12.00
C ALA A 194 -4.79 -15.81 -12.41
N CYS A 195 -3.89 -15.28 -11.57
CA CYS A 195 -3.07 -14.12 -11.88
C CYS A 195 -1.90 -14.44 -12.82
N TYR A 196 -1.36 -15.66 -12.73
CA TYR A 196 -0.35 -16.16 -13.67
C TYR A 196 -0.96 -16.69 -14.98
N ALA A 197 -2.30 -16.79 -15.09
CA ALA A 197 -2.97 -17.23 -16.30
C ALA A 197 -3.02 -16.11 -17.37
N PRO A 198 -2.58 -16.36 -18.62
CA PRO A 198 -2.63 -15.36 -19.69
C PRO A 198 -4.04 -14.81 -19.91
N GLY A 199 -4.17 -13.48 -20.06
CA GLY A 199 -5.45 -12.84 -20.38
C GLY A 199 -6.50 -12.90 -19.27
N GLY A 200 -6.11 -13.24 -18.03
CA GLY A 200 -7.01 -13.34 -16.90
C GLY A 200 -7.57 -11.99 -16.40
N LYS A 201 -8.55 -12.06 -15.48
CA LYS A 201 -9.21 -10.89 -14.86
C LYS A 201 -8.25 -9.89 -14.20
N TRP A 202 -7.03 -10.33 -13.91
CA TRP A 202 -5.99 -9.56 -13.22
C TRP A 202 -5.19 -8.63 -14.15
N LEU A 203 -5.42 -8.67 -15.45
CA LEU A 203 -4.92 -7.66 -16.41
C LEU A 203 -5.92 -6.52 -16.65
N THR A 204 -7.17 -6.69 -16.24
CA THR A 204 -8.18 -5.63 -16.35
C THR A 204 -7.90 -4.54 -15.29
N PRO A 205 -7.74 -3.27 -15.69
CA PRO A 205 -7.54 -2.18 -14.75
C PRO A 205 -8.72 -2.01 -13.80
N GLY A 206 -8.41 -1.99 -12.51
CA GLY A 206 -9.34 -1.62 -11.44
C GLY A 206 -9.38 -0.10 -11.18
N PRO A 207 -10.19 0.33 -10.20
CA PRO A 207 -10.25 1.73 -9.79
C PRO A 207 -8.95 2.19 -9.14
N ALA A 208 -8.73 3.51 -9.08
CA ALA A 208 -7.60 4.11 -8.38
C ALA A 208 -7.67 3.91 -6.85
N ARG A 209 -8.88 3.73 -6.30
CA ARG A 209 -9.15 3.40 -4.89
C ARG A 209 -10.16 2.25 -4.83
N PRO A 210 -9.76 1.03 -4.43
CA PRO A 210 -10.60 -0.15 -4.57
C PRO A 210 -11.47 -0.43 -3.34
N TYR A 211 -11.25 0.32 -2.26
CA TYR A 211 -12.05 0.28 -1.05
C TYR A 211 -12.25 1.68 -0.44
N VAL A 212 -13.22 1.76 0.46
CA VAL A 212 -13.48 2.90 1.34
C VAL A 212 -13.06 2.53 2.78
N ASP A 213 -12.42 3.46 3.50
CA ASP A 213 -11.97 3.30 4.90
C ASP A 213 -12.91 3.95 5.92
#